data_AF-A0A9D1PK49-F1
#
_entry.id   AF-A0A9D1PK49-F1
#
_cell.length_a   1.000
_cell.length_b   1.000
_cell.length_c   1.000
_cell.angle_alpha   90.00
_cell.angle_beta   90.00
_cell.angle_gamma   90.00
#
_symmetry.space_group_name_H-M   'P 1'
#
loop_
_entity.id
_entity.type
_entity.pdbx_description
1 polymer ?
#
loop_
_entity_poly.entity_id
_entity_poly.type
_entity_poly.pdbx_seq_one_letter_code
_entity_poly.pdbx_strand_id
1 'polypeptide(L)' 'MYPNLLGQKAYHHLSNDDMARIIGVSRNSFDTKMKTGRFNVKECKALCNYFNKSFYFLFATNEEVDGVSQKEN' A
#
# COMPACT_ATOMS: atom_id res chain seq x y z
N MET A 1 -0.54 -8.01 5.06
CA MET A 1 0.24 -7.00 4.28
C MET A 1 -0.74 -6.26 3.37
N TYR A 2 -0.26 -5.37 2.50
CA TYR A 2 -1.07 -4.73 1.44
C TYR A 2 -0.73 -5.35 0.07
N PRO A 3 -1.31 -6.52 -0.28
CA PRO A 3 -0.95 -7.28 -1.47
C PRO A 3 -1.18 -6.49 -2.76
N ASN A 4 -2.24 -5.69 -2.83
CA ASN A 4 -2.54 -4.87 -3.99
C ASN A 4 -1.50 -3.76 -4.20
N LEU A 5 -1.06 -3.08 -3.14
CA LEU A 5 0.03 -2.10 -3.22
C LEU A 5 1.35 -2.75 -3.69
N LEU A 6 1.67 -3.95 -3.18
CA LEU A 6 2.85 -4.71 -3.63
C LEU A 6 2.72 -5.18 -5.09
N GLY A 7 1.53 -5.57 -5.51
CA GLY A 7 1.22 -5.93 -6.90
C GLY A 7 1.42 -4.75 -7.84
N GLN A 8 0.93 -3.56 -7.49
CA GLN A 8 1.16 -2.33 -8.26
C GLN A 8 2.64 -1.95 -8.32
N LYS A 9 3.35 -2.05 -7.18
CA LYS A 9 4.80 -1.85 -7.13
C LYS A 9 5.54 -2.77 -8.10
N ALA A 10 5.19 -4.05 -8.13
CA ALA A 10 5.80 -5.04 -9.03
C ALA A 10 5.46 -4.77 -10.50
N TYR A 11 4.18 -4.49 -10.81
CA TYR A 11 3.69 -4.17 -12.15
C TYR A 11 4.39 -2.95 -12.77
N HIS A 12 4.67 -1.93 -11.96
CA HIS A 12 5.39 -0.72 -12.38
C HIS A 12 6.92 -0.84 -12.24
N HIS A 13 7.45 -2.02 -11.90
CA HIS A 13 8.89 -2.27 -11.69
C HIS A 13 9.55 -1.33 -10.67
N LEU A 14 8.82 -0.94 -9.63
CA LEU A 14 9.30 0.00 -8.61
C LEU A 14 10.08 -0.70 -7.50
N SER A 15 11.20 -0.09 -7.12
CA SER A 15 11.95 -0.45 -5.92
C SER A 15 11.31 0.16 -4.66
N ASN A 16 11.77 -0.25 -3.47
CA ASN A 16 11.33 0.39 -2.23
C ASN A 16 11.77 1.86 -2.15
N ASP A 17 12.88 2.21 -2.82
CA ASP A 17 13.36 3.59 -2.89
C ASP A 17 12.45 4.46 -3.76
N ASP A 18 11.97 3.94 -4.90
CA ASP A 18 10.99 4.65 -5.74
C ASP A 18 9.68 4.90 -4.99
N MET A 19 9.19 3.88 -4.27
CA MET A 19 7.99 4.01 -3.44
C MET A 19 8.17 5.05 -2.33
N ALA A 20 9.35 5.10 -1.72
CA ALA A 20 9.68 6.10 -0.70
C ALA A 20 9.71 7.51 -1.29
N ARG A 21 10.27 7.67 -2.50
CA ARG A 21 10.28 8.94 -3.24
C ARG A 21 8.87 9.43 -3.59
N ILE A 22 7.95 8.54 -3.99
CA ILE A 22 6.55 8.88 -4.29
C ILE A 22 5.85 9.52 -3.09
N ILE A 23 6.13 9.05 -1.87
CA ILE A 23 5.48 9.54 -0.65
C ILE A 23 6.35 10.52 0.17
N GLY A 24 7.53 10.89 -0.33
CA GLY A 24 8.41 11.88 0.28
C GLY A 24 9.09 11.43 1.58
N VAL A 25 9.46 10.16 1.70
CA VAL A 25 10.15 9.61 2.90
C VAL A 25 11.45 8.88 2.52
N SER A 26 12.25 8.51 3.52
CA SER A 26 13.43 7.65 3.29
C SER A 26 13.03 6.21 2.98
N ARG A 27 13.88 5.46 2.26
CA ARG A 27 13.69 4.02 2.01
C ARG A 27 13.45 3.22 3.30
N ASN A 28 14.23 3.48 4.36
CA ASN A 28 14.07 2.82 5.66
C ASN A 28 12.71 3.14 6.31
N SER A 29 12.24 4.38 6.16
CA SER A 29 10.91 4.78 6.62
C SER A 29 9.81 4.03 5.85
N PHE A 30 9.95 3.89 4.52
CA PHE A 30 9.02 3.11 3.71
C PHE A 30 9.00 1.62 4.12
N ASP A 31 10.16 1.01 4.32
CA ASP A 31 10.27 -0.39 4.78
C ASP A 31 9.60 -0.59 6.14
N THR A 32 9.76 0.36 7.06
CA THR A 32 9.08 0.33 8.37
C THR A 32 7.57 0.48 8.23
N LYS A 33 7.09 1.33 7.32
CA LYS A 33 5.66 1.51 7.04
C LYS A 33 5.04 0.25 6.46
N MET A 34 5.73 -0.45 5.55
CA MET A 34 5.27 -1.73 5.01
C MET A 34 5.16 -2.82 6.08
N LYS A 35 6.03 -2.80 7.09
CA LYS A 35 5.98 -3.74 8.23
C LYS A 35 4.86 -3.39 9.23
N THR A 36 4.64 -2.10 9.48
CA THR A 36 3.76 -1.63 10.57
C THR A 36 2.37 -1.22 10.12
N GLY A 37 2.16 -0.99 8.82
CA GLY A 37 0.93 -0.42 8.28
C GLY A 37 0.72 1.08 8.53
N ARG A 38 1.70 1.77 9.14
CA ARG A 38 1.54 3.16 9.59
C ARG A 38 1.79 4.19 8.49
N PHE A 39 0.86 4.24 7.54
CA PHE A 39 0.79 5.31 6.54
C PHE A 39 -0.08 6.47 7.03
N ASN A 40 0.36 7.70 6.80
CA ASN A 40 -0.46 8.87 7.06
C ASN A 40 -1.35 9.19 5.84
N VAL A 41 -2.37 10.04 6.05
CA VAL A 41 -3.34 10.39 5.01
C VAL A 41 -2.69 10.99 3.75
N LYS A 42 -1.63 11.78 3.88
CA LYS A 42 -0.93 12.39 2.73
C LYS A 42 -0.21 11.33 1.91
N GLU A 43 0.47 10.38 2.56
CA GLU A 43 1.16 9.27 1.92
C GLU A 43 0.19 8.35 1.19
N CYS A 44 -0.94 8.03 1.82
CA CYS A 44 -2.00 7.23 1.20
C CYS A 44 -2.55 7.90 -0.07
N LYS A 45 -2.84 9.20 0.00
CA LYS A 45 -3.31 9.97 -1.16
C LYS A 45 -2.28 10.02 -2.28
N ALA A 46 -1.00 10.19 -1.96
CA ALA A 46 0.08 10.19 -2.94
C ALA A 46 0.15 8.86 -3.72
N LEU A 47 0.06 7.72 -3.02
CA LEU A 47 0.04 6.40 -3.65
C LEU A 47 -1.23 6.17 -4.48
N CYS A 48 -2.39 6.58 -3.98
CA CYS A 48 -3.65 6.50 -4.74
C CYS A 48 -3.57 7.28 -6.06
N ASN A 49 -3.04 8.51 -5.99
CA ASN A 49 -2.87 9.36 -7.16
C ASN A 49 -1.85 8.78 -8.14
N TYR A 50 -0.71 8.28 -7.64
CA TYR A 50 0.34 7.70 -8.48
C TYR A 50 -0.16 6.47 -9.26
N PHE A 51 -0.84 5.53 -8.59
CA PHE A 51 -1.33 4.31 -9.23
C PHE A 51 -2.70 4.46 -9.90
N ASN A 52 -3.36 5.60 -9.73
CA ASN A 52 -4.75 5.81 -10.13
C ASN A 52 -5.68 4.69 -9.64
N LYS A 53 -5.59 4.38 -8.34
CA LYS A 53 -6.38 3.35 -7.65
C LYS A 53 -6.98 3.91 -6.37
N SER A 54 -8.11 3.33 -5.95
CA SER A 54 -8.77 3.74 -4.70
C SER A 54 -7.95 3.32 -3.47
N PHE A 55 -8.16 4.04 -2.37
CA PHE A 55 -7.58 3.71 -1.07
C PHE A 55 -7.94 2.27 -0.65
N TYR A 56 -9.23 1.92 -0.73
CA TYR A 56 -9.73 0.59 -0.39
C TYR A 56 -9.07 -0.52 -1.22
N PHE A 57 -8.77 -0.27 -2.49
CA PHE A 57 -8.06 -1.25 -3.31
C PHE A 57 -6.59 -1.38 -2.88
N LEU A 58 -5.84 -0.27 -2.84
CA LEU A 58 -4.38 -0.32 -2.59
C LEU A 58 -4.05 -0.86 -1.20
N PHE A 59 -4.82 -0.46 -0.20
CA PHE A 59 -4.57 -0.79 1.20
C PHE A 59 -5.46 -1.91 1.73
N ALA A 60 -6.16 -2.65 0.85
CA ALA A 60 -6.80 -3.90 1.24
C ALA A 60 -5.78 -4.80 1.92
N THR A 61 -6.16 -5.37 3.05
CA THR A 61 -5.39 -6.36 3.78
C THR A 61 -5.52 -7.73 3.12
N ASN A 62 -4.66 -8.68 3.50
CA ASN A 62 -4.78 -10.06 3.02
C ASN A 62 -6.17 -10.64 3.32
N GLU A 63 -6.72 -10.39 4.50
CA GLU A 63 -8.05 -10.88 4.91
C GLU A 63 -9.18 -10.38 3.99
N GLU A 64 -9.11 -9.12 3.56
CA GLU A 64 -10.09 -8.51 2.65
C GLU A 64 -9.94 -9.04 1.21
N VAL A 65 -8.73 -9.40 0.78
CA VAL A 65 -8.46 -9.93 -0.57
C VAL A 65 -8.77 -11.43 -0.68
N ASP A 66 -8.48 -12.19 0.37
CA ASP A 66 -8.64 -13.65 0.40
C ASP A 66 -10.09 -14.09 0.67
N GLY A 67 -11.00 -13.15 0.93
CA GLY A 67 -12.44 -13.41 0.97
C GLY A 67 -12.91 -14.23 2.17
N VAL A 68 -12.45 -13.91 3.39
CA VAL A 68 -13.13 -14.42 4.59
C VAL A 68 -14.46 -13.69 4.73
N SER A 69 -15.52 -14.34 4.23
CA SER A 69 -16.91 -14.02 4.51
C SER A 69 -17.05 -13.69 6.00
N GLN A 70 -17.33 -12.43 6.32
CA GLN A 70 -17.87 -12.10 7.62
C GLN A 70 -19.17 -12.88 7.75
N LYS A 71 -19.15 -13.96 8.55
CA LYS A 71 -20.37 -14.46 9.15
C LYS A 71 -20.81 -13.36 10.12
N GLU A 72 -21.79 -12.57 9.70
CA GLU A 72 -22.58 -11.75 10.61
C GLU A 72 -23.12 -12.66 11.72
N ASN A 73 -22.97 -12.20 12.96
CA ASN A 73 -23.37 -12.89 14.18
C ASN A 73 -24.53 -12.13 14.81
#